data_AF-A0AA39P514-F1
#
_entry.id   AF-A0AA39P514-F1
#
_cell.length_a   1.000
_cell.length_b   1.000
_cell.length_c   1.000
_cell.angle_alpha   90.00
_cell.angle_beta   90.00
_cell.angle_gamma   90.00
#
_symmetry.space_group_name_H-M   'P 1'
#
loop_
_entity.id
_entity.type
_entity.pdbx_description
1 polymer ?
#
loop_
_entity_poly.entity_id
_entity_poly.type
_entity_poly.pdbx_seq_one_letter_code
_entity_poly.pdbx_strand_id
1 'polypeptide(L)'
;SKELVLELFQNNLTDINIAPYPYGNHSFHRGGTQWLSVDLRWPIRKICKWGGWSKECTHLTIVKYLISSNDNPTMQHQDFFRLNRQSTVHCFACGHTCPC
;
A
#
# COMPACT_ATOMS: atom_id res chain seq x y z
N SER A 1 -11.54 -19.74 -6.86
CA SER A 1 -11.23 -19.18 -8.20
C SER A 1 -11.00 -17.67 -8.07
N LYS A 2 -10.69 -16.95 -9.16
CA LYS A 2 -10.60 -15.48 -9.13
C LYS A 2 -11.96 -14.81 -8.83
N GLU A 3 -13.08 -15.45 -9.18
CA GLU A 3 -14.41 -14.94 -8.83
C GLU A 3 -14.62 -14.95 -7.31
N LEU A 4 -14.23 -16.04 -6.64
CA LEU A 4 -14.39 -16.15 -5.18
C LEU A 4 -13.63 -15.06 -4.41
N VAL A 5 -12.42 -14.71 -4.87
CA VAL A 5 -11.63 -13.63 -4.23
C VAL A 5 -12.32 -12.28 -4.41
N LEU A 6 -12.86 -12.01 -5.60
CA LEU A 6 -13.58 -10.77 -5.88
C LEU A 6 -14.86 -10.68 -5.05
N GLU A 7 -15.63 -11.77 -4.97
CA GLU A 7 -16.85 -11.85 -4.17
C GLU A 7 -16.57 -11.56 -2.69
N LEU A 8 -15.57 -12.23 -2.10
CA LEU A 8 -15.18 -11.98 -0.71
C LEU A 8 -14.69 -10.55 -0.49
N PHE A 9 -13.95 -9.99 -1.44
CA PHE A 9 -13.52 -8.60 -1.36
C PHE A 9 -14.70 -7.62 -1.40
N GLN A 10 -15.67 -7.84 -2.28
CA GLN A 10 -16.87 -7.02 -2.37
C GLN A 10 -17.76 -7.13 -1.13
N ASN A 11 -17.84 -8.31 -0.52
CA ASN A 11 -18.52 -8.51 0.76
C ASN A 11 -17.83 -7.71 1.88
N ASN A 12 -16.50 -7.80 1.98
CA ASN A 12 -15.74 -7.01 2.96
C ASN A 12 -15.93 -5.49 2.79
N LEU A 13 -16.02 -5.00 1.54
CA LEU A 13 -16.29 -3.58 1.27
C LEU A 13 -17.69 -3.18 1.76
N THR A 14 -18.68 -4.05 1.56
CA THR A 14 -20.06 -3.85 2.03
C THR A 14 -20.10 -3.79 3.55
N ASP A 15 -19.35 -4.66 4.24
CA ASP A 15 -19.27 -4.68 5.71
C ASP A 15 -18.73 -3.37 6.30
N ILE A 16 -17.90 -2.64 5.56
CA ILE A 16 -17.37 -1.32 5.96
C ILE A 16 -18.11 -0.14 5.30
N ASN A 17 -19.31 -0.39 4.78
CA ASN A 17 -20.19 0.61 4.14
C ASN A 17 -19.55 1.32 2.92
N ILE A 18 -18.71 0.61 2.16
CA ILE A 18 -18.18 1.08 0.89
C ILE A 18 -18.92 0.39 -0.25
N ALA A 19 -19.43 1.16 -1.21
CA ALA A 19 -20.07 0.61 -2.40
C ALA A 19 -19.06 -0.24 -3.18
N PRO A 20 -19.32 -1.55 -3.41
CA PRO A 20 -18.34 -2.46 -3.99
C PRO A 20 -18.19 -2.33 -5.51
N TYR A 21 -19.21 -1.83 -6.21
CA TYR A 21 -19.26 -1.75 -7.69
C TYR A 21 -18.01 -1.13 -8.38
N PRO A 22 -17.44 0.00 -7.89
CA PRO A 22 -16.24 0.57 -8.50
C PRO A 22 -14.94 -0.19 -8.18
N TYR A 23 -14.96 -1.20 -7.30
CA TYR A 23 -13.78 -1.90 -6.83
C TYR A 23 -13.71 -3.32 -7.39
N GLY A 24 -12.65 -3.59 -8.16
CA GLY A 24 -12.34 -4.91 -8.70
C GLY A 24 -11.05 -5.50 -8.11
N ASN A 25 -10.63 -6.64 -8.66
CA ASN A 25 -9.36 -7.27 -8.32
C ASN A 25 -8.17 -6.31 -8.46
N HIS A 26 -8.20 -5.42 -9.47
CA HIS A 26 -7.17 -4.40 -9.65
C HIS A 26 -7.11 -3.43 -8.47
N SER A 27 -8.27 -3.02 -7.95
CA SER A 27 -8.38 -2.15 -6.78
C SER A 27 -7.86 -2.84 -5.53
N PHE A 28 -8.17 -4.13 -5.34
CA PHE A 28 -7.62 -4.94 -4.25
C PHE A 28 -6.09 -5.00 -4.29
N HIS A 29 -5.51 -5.33 -5.44
CA HIS A 29 -4.06 -5.41 -5.60
C HIS A 29 -3.39 -4.05 -5.39
N ARG A 30 -3.98 -2.97 -5.89
CA ARG A 30 -3.48 -1.60 -5.70
C ARG A 30 -3.53 -1.17 -4.25
N GLY A 31 -4.72 -1.17 -3.64
CA GLY A 31 -4.90 -0.77 -2.25
C GLY A 31 -4.07 -1.62 -1.29
N GLY A 32 -4.04 -2.94 -1.50
CA GLY A 32 -3.20 -3.85 -0.73
C GLY A 32 -1.71 -3.54 -0.87
N THR A 33 -1.22 -3.27 -2.08
CA THR A 33 0.19 -2.90 -2.31
C THR A 33 0.56 -1.59 -1.61
N GLN A 34 -0.31 -0.57 -1.69
CA GLN A 34 -0.10 0.71 -1.02
C GLN A 34 -0.08 0.54 0.50
N TRP A 35 -1.07 -0.15 1.07
CA TRP A 35 -1.14 -0.41 2.51
C TRP A 35 0.05 -1.22 3.03
N LEU A 36 0.45 -2.27 2.29
CA LEU A 36 1.64 -3.06 2.65
C LEU A 36 2.92 -2.20 2.65
N SER A 37 3.03 -1.23 1.75
CA SER A 37 4.20 -0.34 1.65
C SER A 37 4.18 0.80 2.64
N VAL A 38 3.02 1.40 2.92
CA VAL A 38 2.89 2.63 3.71
C VAL A 38 2.67 2.30 5.18
N ASP A 39 1.70 1.45 5.49
CA ASP A 39 1.32 1.13 6.86
C ASP A 39 2.21 0.01 7.43
N LEU A 40 2.40 -1.07 6.67
CA LEU A 40 3.23 -2.19 7.13
C LEU A 40 4.72 -2.05 6.80
N ARG A 41 5.09 -1.06 5.96
CA ARG A 41 6.49 -0.79 5.55
C ARG A 41 7.20 -2.04 5.03
N TRP A 42 6.49 -2.94 4.36
CA TRP A 42 7.09 -4.14 3.81
C TRP A 42 8.09 -3.77 2.71
N PRO A 43 9.26 -4.43 2.65
CA PRO A 43 10.19 -4.21 1.56
C PRO A 43 9.55 -4.64 0.23
N ILE A 44 9.84 -3.91 -0.84
CA ILE A 44 9.29 -4.12 -2.19
C ILE A 44 9.36 -5.60 -2.61
N ARG A 45 10.45 -6.30 -2.30
CA ARG A 45 10.60 -7.74 -2.61
C ARG A 45 9.53 -8.61 -1.94
N LYS A 46 9.15 -8.31 -0.70
CA LYS A 46 8.11 -9.03 0.05
C LYS A 46 6.73 -8.71 -0.52
N ILE A 47 6.50 -7.47 -0.94
CA ILE A 47 5.27 -7.04 -1.63
C ILE A 47 5.15 -7.75 -2.99
N CYS A 48 6.22 -7.82 -3.79
CA CYS A 48 6.24 -8.57 -5.05
C CYS A 48 5.85 -10.04 -4.83
N LYS A 49 6.38 -10.67 -3.78
CA LYS A 49 6.03 -12.05 -3.42
C LYS A 49 4.55 -12.20 -3.07
N TRP A 50 3.98 -11.25 -2.32
CA TRP A 50 2.55 -11.23 -2.00
C TRP A 50 1.68 -11.04 -3.25
N GLY A 51 2.06 -10.11 -4.14
CA GLY A 51 1.34 -9.81 -5.38
C GLY A 51 1.48 -10.89 -6.47
N GLY A 52 2.25 -11.96 -6.24
CA GLY A 52 2.52 -13.00 -7.24
C GLY A 52 3.44 -12.53 -8.38
N TRP A 53 4.12 -11.39 -8.23
CA TRP A 53 5.07 -10.86 -9.19
C TRP A 53 6.45 -11.49 -8.93
N SER A 54 6.69 -12.68 -9.48
CA SER A 54 7.92 -13.44 -9.22
C SER A 54 9.11 -12.99 -10.08
N LYS A 55 10.31 -13.05 -9.47
CA LYS A 55 11.72 -12.94 -9.95
C LYS A 55 12.09 -11.88 -10.99
N GLU A 56 11.35 -11.73 -12.05
CA GLU A 56 11.55 -10.68 -13.05
C GLU A 56 10.79 -9.46 -12.58
N CYS A 57 11.42 -8.69 -11.68
CA CYS A 57 10.96 -7.34 -11.35
C CYS A 57 10.94 -6.51 -12.64
N THR A 58 9.90 -6.62 -13.45
CA THR A 58 9.57 -5.57 -14.40
C THR A 58 9.18 -4.38 -13.54
N HIS A 59 10.17 -3.53 -13.26
CA HIS A 59 10.09 -2.42 -12.30
C HIS A 59 8.82 -1.56 -12.50
N LEU A 60 8.30 -1.52 -13.73
CA LEU A 60 7.09 -0.80 -14.11
C LEU A 60 5.80 -1.34 -13.49
N THR A 61 5.67 -2.65 -13.26
CA THR A 61 4.41 -3.22 -12.77
C THR A 61 4.15 -2.80 -11.34
N ILE A 62 5.12 -3.01 -10.45
CA ILE A 62 4.96 -2.63 -9.03
C ILE A 62 4.87 -1.11 -8.84
N VAL A 63 5.61 -0.33 -9.62
CA VAL A 63 5.53 1.14 -9.57
C VAL A 63 4.11 1.62 -9.91
N LYS A 64 3.45 1.03 -10.91
CA LYS A 64 2.05 1.37 -11.25
C LYS A 64 1.06 1.07 -10.12
N TYR A 65 1.35 0.12 -9.24
CA TYR A 65 0.51 -0.20 -8.08
C TYR A 65 0.86 0.63 -6.85
N LEU A 66 2.13 1.02 -6.68
CA LEU A 66 2.60 1.85 -5.57
C LEU A 66 2.30 3.33 -5.75
N ILE A 67 2.40 3.84 -6.98
CA ILE A 67 2.27 5.27 -7.28
C ILE A 67 0.97 5.51 -8.07
N SER A 68 0.16 6.42 -7.55
CA SER A 68 -1.04 6.97 -8.17
C SER A 68 -0.89 8.49 -8.32
N SER A 69 -1.51 9.06 -9.36
CA SER A 69 -1.62 10.52 -9.51
C SER A 69 -2.38 11.20 -8.36
N ASN A 70 -3.16 10.40 -7.62
CA ASN A 70 -4.00 10.88 -6.53
C ASN A 70 -3.39 10.60 -5.14
N ASP A 71 -2.16 10.09 -5.08
CA ASP A 71 -1.48 9.88 -3.81
C ASP A 71 -1.12 11.23 -3.20
N ASN A 72 -1.61 11.50 -1.99
CA ASN A 72 -1.25 12.70 -1.25
C ASN A 72 0.20 12.56 -0.75
N PRO A 73 1.09 13.52 -1.05
CA PRO A 73 2.44 13.50 -0.50
C PRO A 73 2.36 13.56 1.03
N THR A 74 2.77 12.47 1.68
CA THR A 74 2.83 12.39 3.15
C THR A 74 3.92 13.30 3.73
N MET A 75 4.86 13.74 2.89
CA MET A 75 5.96 14.61 3.27
C MET A 75 6.27 15.61 2.14
N GLN A 76 6.54 16.87 2.50
CA GLN A 76 7.00 17.85 1.53
C GLN A 76 8.43 17.54 1.10
N HIS A 77 8.76 17.79 -0.18
CA HIS A 77 10.08 17.52 -0.75
C HIS A 77 11.24 18.14 0.07
N GLN A 78 11.04 19.36 0.57
CA GLN A 78 12.02 20.08 1.40
C GLN A 78 12.33 19.40 2.74
N ASP A 79 11.47 18.49 3.20
CA ASP A 79 11.63 17.78 4.46
C ASP A 79 12.32 16.42 4.28
N PHE A 80 12.55 15.92 3.05
CA PHE A 80 13.08 14.57 2.81
C PHE A 80 14.43 14.31 3.49
N PHE A 81 15.25 15.35 3.67
CA PHE A 81 16.57 15.27 4.30
C PHE A 81 16.65 15.95 5.67
N ARG A 82 15.50 16.31 6.27
CA ARG A 82 15.46 16.86 7.64
C ARG A 82 15.52 15.72 8.66
N LEU A 83 16.71 15.16 8.84
CA LEU A 83 16.97 14.02 9.74
C LEU A 83 16.72 14.35 11.23
N ASN A 84 16.73 15.63 11.60
CA ASN A 84 16.53 16.10 12.97
C ASN A 84 15.05 16.39 13.31
N ARG A 85 14.10 15.99 12.46
CA ARG A 85 12.68 16.22 12.71
C ARG A 85 12.26 15.40 13.93
N GLN A 86 11.73 16.07 14.95
CA GLN A 86 11.19 15.38 16.13
C GLN A 86 10.05 14.48 15.68
N SER A 87 10.20 13.17 15.94
CA SER A 87 9.14 12.20 15.69
C SER A 87 7.95 12.53 16.57
N THR A 88 6.81 12.79 15.94
CA THR A 88 5.56 13.13 16.64
C THR A 88 4.72 11.89 16.95
N VAL A 89 5.08 10.70 16.45
CA VAL A 89 4.23 9.50 16.53
C VAL A 89 5.06 8.25 16.82
N HIS A 90 4.62 7.47 17.81
CA HIS A 90 5.12 6.12 18.02
C HIS A 90 4.69 5.24 16.84
N CYS A 91 5.65 4.65 16.11
CA CYS A 91 5.32 3.80 14.98
C CYS A 91 5.13 2.35 15.43
N PHE A 92 3.92 1.84 15.23
CA PHE A 92 3.52 0.48 15.61
C PHE A 92 4.24 -0.62 14.82
N ALA A 93 4.85 -0.28 13.68
CA ALA A 93 5.61 -1.22 12.86
C ALA A 93 7.09 -1.32 13.25
N CYS A 94 7.73 -0.20 13.64
CA CYS A 94 9.15 -0.15 14.02
C CYS A 94 9.37 -0.25 15.54
N GLY A 95 8.34 0.01 16.37
CA GLY A 95 8.45 0.07 17.83
C GLY A 95 9.17 1.33 18.37
N HIS A 96 9.63 2.22 17.48
CA HIS A 96 10.35 3.44 17.82
C HIS A 96 9.54 4.70 17.49
N THR A 97 9.97 5.83 18.04
CA THR A 97 9.60 7.17 17.58
C THR A 97 10.25 7.41 16.22
N CYS A 98 9.49 7.11 15.17
CA CYS A 98 9.90 7.25 13.78
C CYS A 98 9.30 8.58 13.23
N PRO A 99 10.02 9.39 12.42
CA PRO A 99 9.46 10.59 11.76
C PRO A 99 8.55 10.24 10.57
N CYS A 100 7.90 9.07 10.66
CA CYS A 100 7.35 8.27 9.56
C CYS A 100 6.21 8.91 8.78
#